data_AF-A0A358SS20-F1
#
_entry.id   AF-A0A358SS20-F1
#
_cell.length_a   1.000
_cell.length_b   1.000
_cell.length_c   1.000
_cell.angle_alpha   90.00
_cell.angle_beta   90.00
_cell.angle_gamma   90.00
#
_symmetry.space_group_name_H-M   'P 1'
#
loop_
_entity.id
_entity.type
_entity.pdbx_description
1 polymer ?
#
loop_
_entity_poly.entity_id
_entity_poly.type
_entity_poly.pdbx_seq_one_letter_code
_entity_poly.pdbx_strand_id
1 'polypeptide(L)'
;MSFGDMAGARVLIIGGRQSAYEWAALIREHGAARIDIVHRHDIPRFERVSWKFVDPHVEQTVSTRGYWRNLPRSEQEAITRRFWEVGRLTLEHWLTPRLDCQGITRWPGTEVAEAAPVGNGEVRVLLSNATQLTVDRVVFATGYRADLTKVPYLAGVLEEVQVAHGFPVLDDAFQASLDGLYITGFSATQDFGPFFGFVKGSPAAATLIVRDLLSRN
;
A
#
# COMPACT_ATOMS: atom_id res chain seq x y z
N MET A 1 -4.22 20.16 -1.34
CA MET A 1 -2.75 20.24 -1.48
C MET A 1 -2.41 19.76 -2.88
N SER A 2 -1.77 20.60 -3.68
CA SER A 2 -1.28 20.27 -5.02
C SER A 2 0.23 20.00 -4.99
N PHE A 3 0.80 19.41 -6.04
CA PHE A 3 2.26 19.30 -6.17
C PHE A 3 2.93 20.67 -6.32
N GLY A 4 2.24 21.67 -6.88
CA GLY A 4 2.73 23.04 -6.98
C GLY A 4 2.93 23.72 -5.62
N ASP A 5 2.22 23.28 -4.59
CA ASP A 5 2.37 23.79 -3.22
C ASP A 5 3.75 23.44 -2.61
N MET A 6 4.53 22.58 -3.29
CA MET A 6 5.88 22.16 -2.88
C MET A 6 7.00 22.92 -3.61
N ALA A 7 6.68 23.86 -4.51
CA ALA A 7 7.69 24.64 -5.20
C ALA A 7 8.60 25.39 -4.22
N GLY A 8 9.92 25.30 -4.41
CA GLY A 8 10.93 25.88 -3.53
C GLY A 8 11.13 25.16 -2.18
N ALA A 9 10.29 24.18 -1.83
CA ALA A 9 10.37 23.51 -0.53
C ALA A 9 11.49 22.45 -0.47
N ARG A 10 12.07 22.26 0.71
CA ARG A 10 12.85 21.08 1.09
C ARG A 10 11.89 20.05 1.68
N VAL A 11 11.76 18.90 1.03
CA VAL A 11 10.74 17.90 1.37
C VAL A 11 11.40 16.62 1.87
N LEU A 12 10.99 16.16 3.04
CA LEU A 12 11.29 14.81 3.50
C LEU A 12 10.16 13.86 3.11
N ILE A 13 10.48 12.77 2.42
CA ILE A 13 9.56 11.69 2.11
C ILE A 13 9.92 10.48 2.98
N ILE A 14 8.99 10.03 3.82
CA ILE A 14 9.16 8.85 4.68
C ILE A 14 8.46 7.66 4.02
N GLY A 15 9.25 6.72 3.54
CA GLY A 15 8.79 5.57 2.76
C GLY A 15 9.68 5.33 1.54
N GLY A 16 9.71 4.09 1.04
CA GLY A 16 10.60 3.67 -0.04
C GLY A 16 9.92 2.82 -1.12
N ARG A 17 8.61 2.94 -1.28
CA ARG A 17 7.83 2.19 -2.28
C ARG A 17 7.34 3.10 -3.40
N GLN A 18 6.51 2.57 -4.30
CA GLN A 18 6.00 3.25 -5.48
C GLN A 18 5.59 4.70 -5.19
N SER A 19 4.69 4.91 -4.23
CA SER A 19 4.20 6.25 -3.89
C SER A 19 5.31 7.22 -3.45
N ALA A 20 6.34 6.76 -2.71
CA ALA A 20 7.42 7.63 -2.28
C ALA A 20 8.24 8.16 -3.47
N TYR A 21 8.57 7.27 -4.40
CA TYR A 21 9.36 7.62 -5.59
C TYR A 21 8.55 8.38 -6.64
N GLU A 22 7.24 8.10 -6.78
CA GLU A 22 6.34 8.91 -7.60
C GLU A 22 6.19 10.33 -7.04
N TRP A 23 5.97 10.47 -5.73
CA TRP A 23 5.97 11.78 -5.08
C TRP A 23 7.27 12.53 -5.31
N ALA A 24 8.41 11.84 -5.15
CA ALA A 24 9.71 12.46 -5.39
C ALA A 24 9.82 13.02 -6.81
N ALA A 25 9.54 12.20 -7.82
CA ALA A 25 9.58 12.63 -9.22
C ALA A 25 8.63 13.81 -9.47
N LEU A 26 7.37 13.70 -9.04
CA LEU A 26 6.33 14.70 -9.33
C LEU A 26 6.62 16.05 -8.65
N ILE A 27 7.02 16.06 -7.37
CA ILE A 27 7.29 17.34 -6.69
C ILE A 27 8.63 17.96 -7.11
N ARG A 28 9.62 17.17 -7.56
CA ARG A 28 10.81 17.72 -8.23
C ARG A 28 10.45 18.46 -9.50
N GLU A 29 9.63 17.86 -10.35
CA GLU A 29 9.18 18.47 -11.61
C GLU A 29 8.37 19.76 -11.38
N HIS A 30 7.72 19.88 -10.23
CA HIS A 30 7.01 21.09 -9.80
C HIS A 30 7.89 22.06 -8.98
N GLY A 31 9.21 21.88 -9.00
CA GLY A 31 10.16 22.87 -8.50
C GLY A 31 10.52 22.75 -7.02
N ALA A 32 10.28 21.61 -6.35
CA ALA A 32 10.81 21.39 -5.00
C ALA A 32 12.33 21.59 -4.98
N ALA A 33 12.85 22.34 -4.01
CA ALA A 33 14.27 22.70 -3.94
C ALA A 33 15.15 21.51 -3.57
N ARG A 34 14.74 20.69 -2.59
CA ARG A 34 15.45 19.47 -2.15
C ARG A 34 14.45 18.38 -1.79
N ILE A 35 14.77 17.12 -2.08
CA ILE A 35 14.02 15.96 -1.61
C ILE A 35 14.95 14.97 -0.92
N ASP A 36 14.57 14.58 0.29
CA ASP A 36 15.21 13.53 1.06
C ASP A 36 14.23 12.34 1.15
N ILE A 37 14.58 11.18 0.60
CA ILE A 37 13.76 9.96 0.66
C ILE A 37 14.36 9.03 1.71
N VAL A 38 13.65 8.78 2.81
CA VAL A 38 14.13 7.94 3.93
C VAL A 38 13.35 6.64 4.00
N HIS A 39 14.05 5.50 3.99
CA HIS A 39 13.42 4.19 4.11
C HIS A 39 14.35 3.11 4.67
N ARG A 40 13.74 2.12 5.35
CA ARG A 40 14.43 1.09 6.15
C ARG A 40 15.02 -0.09 5.36
N HIS A 41 14.81 -0.13 4.05
CA HIS A 41 15.27 -1.23 3.18
C HIS A 41 16.24 -0.71 2.12
N ASP A 42 16.84 -1.61 1.35
CA ASP A 42 17.66 -1.25 0.19
C ASP A 42 16.84 -0.50 -0.86
N ILE A 43 17.52 0.26 -1.71
CA ILE A 43 16.88 0.95 -2.83
C ILE A 43 16.21 -0.11 -3.74
N PRO A 44 14.90 -0.01 -4.01
CA PRO A 44 14.24 -0.94 -4.93
C PRO A 44 14.84 -0.88 -6.32
N ARG A 45 14.74 -1.99 -7.05
CA ARG A 45 15.04 -2.00 -8.49
C ARG A 45 13.94 -1.27 -9.24
N PHE A 46 14.29 -0.64 -10.37
CA PHE A 46 13.34 0.03 -11.25
C PHE A 46 13.28 -0.72 -12.58
N GLU A 47 12.47 -1.77 -12.63
CA GLU A 47 12.46 -2.75 -13.72
C GLU A 47 11.03 -3.13 -14.09
N ARG A 48 10.84 -3.64 -15.30
CA ARG A 48 9.55 -4.19 -15.72
C ARG A 48 9.34 -5.54 -15.05
N VAL A 49 8.22 -5.72 -14.36
CA VAL A 49 7.85 -7.01 -13.76
C VAL A 49 6.51 -7.49 -14.29
N SER A 50 6.46 -8.78 -14.61
CA SER A 50 5.23 -9.45 -14.97
C SER A 50 4.48 -9.93 -13.72
N TRP A 51 3.25 -9.44 -13.57
CA TRP A 51 2.29 -9.90 -12.55
C TRP A 51 1.42 -11.08 -13.04
N LYS A 52 1.83 -11.78 -14.10
CA LYS A 52 1.10 -12.96 -14.61
C LYS A 52 1.02 -14.11 -13.62
N PHE A 53 1.96 -14.18 -12.67
CA PHE A 53 1.91 -15.20 -11.62
C PHE A 53 0.69 -15.11 -10.71
N VAL A 54 -0.03 -13.98 -10.74
CA VAL A 54 -1.27 -13.77 -10.00
C VAL A 54 -2.47 -14.42 -10.68
N ASP A 55 -2.42 -14.62 -12.02
CA ASP A 55 -3.55 -15.12 -12.81
C ASP A 55 -4.11 -16.45 -12.26
N PRO A 56 -3.28 -17.49 -12.01
CA PRO A 56 -3.81 -18.77 -11.54
C PRO A 56 -4.50 -18.67 -10.18
N HIS A 57 -4.08 -17.77 -9.29
CA HIS A 57 -4.70 -17.60 -7.98
C HIS A 57 -6.07 -16.92 -8.07
N VAL A 58 -6.22 -15.95 -8.97
CA VAL A 58 -7.50 -15.27 -9.22
C VAL A 58 -8.47 -16.25 -9.89
N GLU A 59 -8.00 -17.03 -10.86
CA GLU A 59 -8.79 -18.10 -11.51
C GLU A 59 -9.25 -19.15 -10.49
N GLN A 60 -8.34 -19.64 -9.65
CA GLN A 60 -8.67 -20.60 -8.59
C GLN A 60 -9.66 -20.05 -7.57
N THR A 61 -9.60 -18.76 -7.25
CA THR A 61 -10.59 -18.14 -6.37
C THR A 61 -12.01 -18.22 -6.95
N VAL A 62 -12.15 -18.11 -8.27
CA VAL A 62 -13.46 -18.21 -8.94
C VAL A 62 -13.93 -19.66 -9.11
N SER A 63 -13.01 -20.60 -9.38
CA SER A 63 -13.34 -22.01 -9.63
C SER A 63 -13.50 -22.84 -8.36
N THR A 64 -12.83 -22.45 -7.27
CA THR A 64 -12.66 -23.25 -6.07
C THR A 64 -13.09 -22.45 -4.85
N ARG A 65 -14.27 -22.79 -4.32
CA ARG A 65 -14.84 -22.14 -3.13
C ARG A 65 -13.85 -22.24 -1.95
N GLY A 66 -13.53 -21.11 -1.34
CA GLY A 66 -12.58 -21.04 -0.23
C GLY A 66 -11.13 -21.37 -0.62
N TYR A 67 -10.74 -21.21 -1.89
CA TYR A 67 -9.39 -21.52 -2.36
C TYR A 67 -8.28 -21.06 -1.39
N TRP A 68 -8.19 -19.75 -1.13
CA TRP A 68 -7.13 -19.18 -0.31
C TRP A 68 -7.08 -19.74 1.11
N ARG A 69 -8.22 -19.72 1.81
CA ARG A 69 -8.33 -20.17 3.21
C ARG A 69 -8.06 -21.67 3.39
N ASN A 70 -8.32 -22.47 2.36
CA ASN A 70 -8.11 -23.91 2.37
C ASN A 70 -6.68 -24.31 1.93
N LEU A 71 -5.85 -23.37 1.48
CA LEU A 71 -4.43 -23.64 1.22
C LEU A 71 -3.70 -23.97 2.52
N PRO A 72 -2.71 -24.88 2.49
CA PRO A 72 -1.76 -25.04 3.58
C PRO A 72 -1.10 -23.70 3.93
N ARG A 73 -0.89 -23.45 5.23
CA ARG A 73 -0.28 -22.20 5.70
C ARG A 73 1.06 -21.91 5.02
N SER A 74 1.89 -22.93 4.80
CA SER A 74 3.17 -22.80 4.10
C SER A 74 3.01 -22.28 2.66
N GLU A 75 1.94 -22.65 1.97
CA GLU A 75 1.63 -22.15 0.63
C GLU A 75 1.14 -20.70 0.67
N GLN A 76 0.26 -20.36 1.61
CA GLN A 76 -0.18 -18.97 1.82
C GLN A 76 1.03 -18.06 2.10
N GLU A 77 1.95 -18.50 2.95
CA GLU A 77 3.19 -17.78 3.27
C GLU A 77 4.10 -17.64 2.05
N ALA A 78 4.27 -18.71 1.26
CA ALA A 78 5.08 -18.67 0.04
C ALA A 78 4.51 -17.70 -1.00
N ILE A 79 3.19 -17.70 -1.21
CA ILE A 79 2.51 -16.78 -2.12
C ILE A 79 2.64 -15.33 -1.61
N THR A 80 2.39 -15.10 -0.33
CA THR A 80 2.51 -13.77 0.30
C THR A 80 3.94 -13.25 0.18
N ARG A 81 4.94 -14.10 0.41
CA ARG A 81 6.35 -13.76 0.24
C ARG A 81 6.68 -13.40 -1.21
N ARG A 82 6.19 -14.16 -2.20
CA ARG A 82 6.38 -13.83 -3.62
C ARG A 82 5.76 -12.49 -3.98
N PHE A 83 4.55 -12.21 -3.50
CA PHE A 83 3.89 -10.91 -3.66
C PHE A 83 4.70 -9.78 -3.06
N TRP A 84 5.23 -10.00 -1.86
CA TRP A 84 6.11 -9.06 -1.19
C TRP A 84 7.36 -8.83 -2.05
N GLU A 85 8.12 -9.87 -2.40
CA GLU A 85 9.35 -9.76 -3.18
C GLU A 85 9.13 -8.99 -4.49
N VAL A 86 8.10 -9.37 -5.26
CA VAL A 86 7.80 -8.71 -6.53
C VAL A 86 7.33 -7.26 -6.32
N GLY A 87 6.34 -7.02 -5.46
CA GLY A 87 5.72 -5.70 -5.31
C GLY A 87 6.51 -4.71 -4.46
N ARG A 88 7.50 -5.19 -3.70
CA ARG A 88 8.32 -4.36 -2.82
C ARG A 88 9.72 -4.17 -3.36
N LEU A 89 10.35 -5.19 -3.94
CA LEU A 89 11.74 -5.07 -4.41
C LEU A 89 11.85 -4.43 -5.79
N THR A 90 10.76 -4.34 -6.53
CA THR A 90 10.75 -3.71 -7.86
C THR A 90 9.66 -2.67 -7.98
N LEU A 91 10.05 -1.49 -8.45
CA LEU A 91 9.19 -0.35 -8.75
C LEU A 91 9.22 -0.05 -10.25
N GLU A 92 8.34 0.83 -10.69
CA GLU A 92 8.16 1.11 -12.10
C GLU A 92 9.40 1.71 -12.78
N HIS A 93 9.88 1.04 -13.82
CA HIS A 93 11.08 1.41 -14.58
C HIS A 93 11.07 2.84 -15.15
N TRP A 94 9.90 3.41 -15.42
CA TRP A 94 9.76 4.76 -15.98
C TRP A 94 10.13 5.87 -14.98
N LEU A 95 10.27 5.54 -13.69
CA LEU A 95 10.71 6.49 -12.66
C LEU A 95 12.21 6.82 -12.79
N THR A 96 13.04 5.88 -13.26
CA THR A 96 14.50 6.07 -13.34
C THR A 96 14.93 7.39 -13.99
N PRO A 97 14.50 7.74 -15.22
CA PRO A 97 14.90 9.00 -15.85
C PRO A 97 14.38 10.26 -15.11
N ARG A 98 13.30 10.15 -14.33
CA ARG A 98 12.70 11.27 -13.59
C ARG A 98 13.39 11.50 -12.24
N LEU A 99 14.11 10.50 -11.75
CA LEU A 99 14.86 10.54 -10.49
C LEU A 99 16.34 10.82 -10.69
N ASP A 100 16.83 10.79 -11.94
CA ASP A 100 18.21 11.10 -12.31
C ASP A 100 18.40 12.62 -12.47
N CYS A 101 18.22 13.35 -11.37
CA CYS A 101 18.39 14.79 -11.32
C CYS A 101 19.03 15.24 -10.00
N GLN A 102 19.63 16.43 -10.01
CA GLN A 102 20.19 17.01 -8.79
C GLN A 102 19.10 17.34 -7.77
N GLY A 103 19.43 17.18 -6.49
CA GLY A 103 18.58 17.56 -5.36
C GLY A 103 17.57 16.50 -4.89
N ILE A 104 17.65 15.26 -5.39
CA ILE A 104 17.07 14.09 -4.72
C ILE A 104 18.18 13.32 -4.01
N THR A 105 18.03 13.09 -2.72
CA THR A 105 18.91 12.24 -1.91
C THR A 105 18.12 11.07 -1.35
N ARG A 106 18.69 9.86 -1.43
CA ARG A 106 18.09 8.62 -0.92
C ARG A 106 18.87 8.14 0.30
N TRP A 107 18.14 7.80 1.36
CA TRP A 107 18.67 7.31 2.62
C TRP A 107 18.14 5.88 2.87
N PRO A 108 18.66 4.85 2.17
CA PRO A 108 18.29 3.47 2.42
C PRO A 108 18.81 2.98 3.78
N GLY A 109 18.21 1.91 4.31
CA GLY A 109 18.57 1.35 5.62
C GLY A 109 18.42 2.34 6.80
N THR A 110 17.67 3.43 6.61
CA THR A 110 17.61 4.54 7.56
C THR A 110 16.17 4.83 7.96
N GLU A 111 15.96 5.30 9.18
CA GLU A 111 14.67 5.76 9.68
C GLU A 111 14.77 7.13 10.34
N VAL A 112 13.62 7.80 10.50
CA VAL A 112 13.52 9.03 11.28
C VAL A 112 13.53 8.64 12.76
N ALA A 113 14.58 9.01 13.48
CA ALA A 113 14.73 8.77 14.91
C ALA A 113 14.03 9.86 15.73
N GLU A 114 14.18 11.12 15.31
CA GLU A 114 13.53 12.26 15.96
C GLU A 114 13.06 13.27 14.91
N ALA A 115 11.95 13.94 15.20
CA ALA A 115 11.47 15.08 14.42
C ALA A 115 10.88 16.12 15.37
N ALA A 116 11.35 17.36 15.25
CA ALA A 116 10.87 18.47 16.06
C ALA A 116 10.64 19.70 15.19
N PRO A 117 9.53 20.45 15.40
CA PRO A 117 9.37 21.74 14.75
C PRO A 117 10.48 22.68 15.20
N VAL A 118 10.97 23.50 14.28
CA VAL A 118 11.84 24.64 14.57
C VAL A 118 11.16 25.92 14.09
N GLY A 119 11.78 27.09 14.32
CA GLY A 119 11.19 28.38 13.94
C GLY A 119 10.79 28.43 12.45
N ASN A 120 9.80 29.26 12.12
CA ASN A 120 9.31 29.47 10.75
C ASN A 120 8.63 28.26 10.08
N GLY A 121 8.13 27.29 10.86
CA GLY A 121 7.35 26.16 10.33
C GLY A 121 8.20 25.06 9.68
N GLU A 122 9.52 25.11 9.86
CA GLU A 122 10.44 24.07 9.44
C GLU A 122 10.45 22.91 10.47
N VAL A 123 10.96 21.76 10.06
CA VAL A 123 11.13 20.58 10.90
C VAL A 123 12.59 20.15 10.88
N ARG A 124 13.21 20.08 12.06
CA ARG A 124 14.51 19.43 12.23
C ARG A 124 14.29 17.94 12.45
N VAL A 125 14.98 17.12 11.67
CA VAL A 125 14.87 15.68 11.65
C VAL A 125 16.23 15.05 11.91
N LEU A 126 16.30 14.15 12.88
CA LEU A 126 17.45 13.28 13.11
C LEU A 126 17.15 11.91 12.51
N LEU A 127 18.02 11.45 11.62
CA LEU A 127 17.98 10.12 11.07
C LEU A 127 18.78 9.14 11.94
N SER A 128 18.45 7.85 11.86
CA SER A 128 19.11 6.78 12.64
C SER A 128 20.60 6.62 12.33
N ASN A 129 21.08 7.13 11.19
CA ASN A 129 22.49 7.20 10.82
C ASN A 129 23.19 8.48 11.30
N ALA A 130 22.58 9.21 12.24
CA ALA A 130 23.03 10.49 12.80
C ALA A 130 23.00 11.69 11.82
N THR A 131 22.52 11.53 10.58
CA THR A 131 22.29 12.66 9.67
C THR A 131 21.21 13.58 10.23
N GLN A 132 21.48 14.88 10.23
CA GLN A 132 20.50 15.91 10.57
C GLN A 132 20.00 16.62 9.32
N LEU A 133 18.68 16.72 9.19
CA LEU A 133 18.02 17.43 8.10
C LEU A 133 17.17 18.56 8.68
N THR A 134 17.07 19.66 7.97
CA THR A 134 16.03 20.67 8.18
C THR A 134 15.18 20.75 6.92
N VAL A 135 13.88 20.54 7.05
CA VAL A 135 12.92 20.44 5.94
C VAL A 135 11.71 21.32 6.19
N ASP A 136 11.03 21.72 5.11
CA ASP A 136 9.84 22.58 5.17
C ASP A 136 8.55 21.74 5.18
N ARG A 137 8.60 20.53 4.61
CA ARG A 137 7.45 19.62 4.47
C ARG A 137 7.86 18.18 4.70
N VAL A 138 6.94 17.40 5.25
CA VAL A 138 7.09 15.95 5.42
C VAL A 138 5.94 15.24 4.73
N VAL A 139 6.25 14.25 3.90
CA VAL A 139 5.29 13.39 3.20
C VAL A 139 5.41 11.96 3.76
N PHE A 140 4.32 11.44 4.31
CA PHE A 140 4.24 10.06 4.79
C PHE A 140 3.78 9.13 3.67
N ALA A 141 4.73 8.53 2.96
CA ALA A 141 4.51 7.49 1.95
C ALA A 141 4.67 6.08 2.55
N THR A 142 4.11 5.86 3.74
CA THR A 142 4.33 4.67 4.58
C THR A 142 3.43 3.48 4.25
N GLY A 143 2.55 3.62 3.26
CA GLY A 143 1.55 2.61 2.89
C GLY A 143 0.32 2.63 3.78
N TYR A 144 -0.51 1.58 3.65
CA TYR A 144 -1.81 1.48 4.30
C TYR A 144 -1.92 0.21 5.14
N ARG A 145 -2.82 0.25 6.12
CA ARG A 145 -3.27 -0.90 6.91
C ARG A 145 -4.79 -0.87 6.96
N ALA A 146 -5.43 -2.01 6.73
CA ALA A 146 -6.88 -2.10 6.82
C ALA A 146 -7.29 -1.93 8.28
N ASP A 147 -8.35 -1.16 8.50
CA ASP A 147 -8.95 -0.95 9.81
C ASP A 147 -10.41 -0.56 9.61
N LEU A 148 -11.29 -1.56 9.61
CA LEU A 148 -12.72 -1.35 9.37
C LEU A 148 -13.35 -0.43 10.42
N THR A 149 -12.80 -0.41 11.64
CA THR A 149 -13.27 0.46 12.74
C THR A 149 -13.05 1.95 12.45
N LYS A 150 -12.20 2.28 11.48
CA LYS A 150 -11.88 3.65 11.06
C LYS A 150 -12.63 4.10 9.81
N VAL A 151 -13.64 3.34 9.37
CA VAL A 151 -14.45 3.68 8.19
C VAL A 151 -15.75 4.38 8.64
N PRO A 152 -15.84 5.73 8.54
CA PRO A 152 -16.89 6.47 9.25
C PRO A 152 -18.32 6.14 8.80
N TYR A 153 -18.51 5.82 7.52
CA TYR A 153 -19.84 5.49 6.99
C TYR A 153 -20.33 4.08 7.39
N LEU A 154 -19.46 3.23 7.96
CA LEU A 154 -19.83 1.93 8.52
C LEU A 154 -20.16 2.00 10.02
N ALA A 155 -20.01 3.17 10.66
CA ALA A 155 -20.20 3.33 12.10
C ALA A 155 -21.55 2.79 12.61
N GLY A 156 -22.62 2.91 11.81
CA GLY A 156 -23.96 2.45 12.20
C GLY A 156 -24.18 0.93 12.13
N VAL A 157 -23.27 0.16 11.54
CA VAL A 157 -23.42 -1.29 11.34
C VAL A 157 -22.23 -2.09 11.87
N LEU A 158 -21.20 -1.42 12.40
CA LEU A 158 -19.94 -2.05 12.82
C LEU A 158 -20.13 -3.08 13.96
N GLU A 159 -21.12 -2.89 14.83
CA GLU A 159 -21.41 -3.84 15.93
C GLU A 159 -21.95 -5.19 15.42
N GLU A 160 -22.51 -5.21 14.21
CA GLU A 160 -23.03 -6.42 13.55
C GLU A 160 -21.98 -7.10 12.66
N VAL A 161 -20.80 -6.48 12.53
CA VAL A 161 -19.69 -6.97 11.69
C VAL A 161 -18.57 -7.52 12.55
N GLN A 162 -18.25 -8.79 12.37
CA GLN A 162 -17.08 -9.42 12.96
C GLN A 162 -15.81 -8.87 12.33
N VAL A 163 -14.90 -8.37 13.16
CA VAL A 163 -13.60 -7.79 12.75
C VAL A 163 -12.47 -8.54 13.45
N ALA A 164 -11.48 -8.97 12.67
CA ALA A 164 -10.25 -9.57 13.16
C ALA A 164 -9.04 -8.84 12.55
N HIS A 165 -8.11 -8.40 13.40
CA HIS A 165 -6.87 -7.71 13.00
C HIS A 165 -7.09 -6.44 12.14
N GLY A 166 -8.25 -5.80 12.29
CA GLY A 166 -8.65 -4.63 11.49
C GLY A 166 -9.35 -4.96 10.16
N PHE A 167 -9.44 -6.24 9.79
CA PHE A 167 -10.16 -6.72 8.61
C PHE A 167 -11.54 -7.26 8.99
N PRO A 168 -12.57 -7.13 8.14
CA PRO A 168 -13.80 -7.91 8.30
C PRO A 168 -13.48 -9.41 8.21
N VAL A 169 -14.23 -10.22 8.96
CA VAL A 169 -14.27 -11.68 8.75
C VAL A 169 -15.29 -11.96 7.66
N LEU A 170 -14.85 -12.58 6.56
CA LEU A 170 -15.65 -12.79 5.36
C LEU A 170 -15.89 -14.27 5.07
N ASP A 171 -17.10 -14.59 4.57
CA ASP A 171 -17.41 -15.90 4.01
C ASP A 171 -16.77 -16.12 2.62
N ASP A 172 -17.09 -17.25 1.97
CA ASP A 172 -16.52 -17.58 0.64
C ASP A 172 -17.04 -16.68 -0.50
N ALA A 173 -18.04 -15.83 -0.22
CA ALA A 173 -18.71 -14.95 -1.17
C ALA A 173 -18.40 -13.47 -0.96
N PHE A 174 -17.41 -13.12 -0.11
CA PHE A 174 -17.06 -11.76 0.32
C PHE A 174 -18.08 -11.10 1.25
N GLN A 175 -18.98 -11.87 1.85
CA GLN A 175 -19.95 -11.33 2.78
C GLN A 175 -19.39 -11.28 4.19
N ALA A 176 -19.63 -10.15 4.87
CA ALA A 176 -19.37 -9.99 6.29
C ALA A 176 -20.39 -10.78 7.13
N SER A 177 -20.23 -10.78 8.46
CA SER A 177 -21.22 -11.40 9.35
C SER A 177 -22.59 -10.72 9.35
N LEU A 178 -22.67 -9.47 8.89
CA LEU A 178 -23.94 -8.80 8.64
C LEU A 178 -24.51 -9.28 7.28
N ASP A 179 -25.68 -9.89 7.32
CA ASP A 179 -26.33 -10.44 6.12
C ASP A 179 -26.57 -9.36 5.05
N GLY A 180 -26.22 -9.67 3.81
CA GLY A 180 -26.30 -8.75 2.67
C GLY A 180 -25.18 -7.70 2.58
N LEU A 181 -24.26 -7.64 3.55
CA LEU A 181 -23.09 -6.74 3.48
C LEU A 181 -21.89 -7.45 2.87
N TYR A 182 -21.52 -7.07 1.64
CA TYR A 182 -20.33 -7.59 0.96
C TYR A 182 -19.18 -6.57 1.00
N ILE A 183 -17.98 -7.02 1.35
CA ILE A 183 -16.77 -6.18 1.42
C ILE A 183 -15.65 -6.83 0.61
N THR A 184 -15.05 -6.08 -0.32
CA THR A 184 -14.00 -6.57 -1.21
C THR A 184 -12.76 -5.65 -1.23
N GLY A 185 -11.80 -5.94 -2.11
CA GLY A 185 -10.58 -5.18 -2.27
C GLY A 185 -9.59 -5.42 -1.13
N PHE A 186 -8.83 -4.38 -0.76
CA PHE A 186 -7.76 -4.48 0.23
C PHE A 186 -8.25 -5.01 1.59
N SER A 187 -9.50 -4.70 1.98
CA SER A 187 -10.11 -5.20 3.22
C SER A 187 -10.44 -6.71 3.18
N ALA A 188 -10.39 -7.36 2.02
CA ALA A 188 -10.65 -8.79 1.88
C ALA A 188 -9.36 -9.64 1.82
N THR A 189 -8.18 -9.02 1.87
CA THR A 189 -6.92 -9.76 1.67
C THR A 189 -6.61 -10.78 2.75
N GLN A 190 -7.22 -10.66 3.93
CA GLN A 190 -7.09 -11.64 5.01
C GLN A 190 -7.69 -12.99 4.59
N ASP A 191 -8.95 -12.98 4.13
CA ASP A 191 -9.71 -14.21 3.84
C ASP A 191 -9.63 -14.67 2.38
N PHE A 192 -9.16 -13.81 1.48
CA PHE A 192 -9.02 -14.09 0.04
C PHE A 192 -7.60 -13.97 -0.51
N GLY A 193 -6.64 -13.56 0.33
CA GLY A 193 -5.23 -13.48 -0.02
C GLY A 193 -4.82 -12.17 -0.68
N PRO A 194 -3.51 -11.99 -0.93
CA PRO A 194 -2.92 -10.71 -1.32
C PRO A 194 -3.39 -10.19 -2.69
N PHE A 195 -3.97 -11.06 -3.53
CA PHE A 195 -4.45 -10.74 -4.88
C PHE A 195 -5.52 -9.65 -4.88
N PHE A 196 -6.32 -9.59 -3.81
CA PHE A 196 -7.42 -8.64 -3.66
C PHE A 196 -6.96 -7.26 -3.16
N GLY A 197 -5.67 -7.09 -2.87
CA GLY A 197 -5.07 -5.77 -2.68
C GLY A 197 -4.91 -4.97 -3.98
N PHE A 198 -5.24 -5.56 -5.14
CA PHE A 198 -5.05 -4.97 -6.46
C PHE A 198 -6.33 -5.07 -7.30
N VAL A 199 -6.47 -4.15 -8.26
CA VAL A 199 -7.62 -4.10 -9.20
C VAL A 199 -7.82 -5.42 -9.96
N LYS A 200 -6.75 -6.21 -10.14
CA LYS A 200 -6.79 -7.53 -10.78
C LYS A 200 -7.78 -8.51 -10.12
N GLY A 201 -8.02 -8.39 -8.81
CA GLY A 201 -8.99 -9.24 -8.10
C GLY A 201 -10.45 -8.82 -8.27
N SER A 202 -10.73 -7.60 -8.76
CA SER A 202 -12.09 -7.06 -8.81
C SER A 202 -13.09 -7.90 -9.61
N PRO A 203 -12.77 -8.43 -10.81
CA PRO A 203 -13.71 -9.28 -11.56
C PRO A 203 -14.06 -10.59 -10.84
N ALA A 204 -13.09 -11.20 -10.15
CA ALA A 204 -13.33 -12.43 -9.38
C ALA A 204 -14.25 -12.17 -8.19
N ALA A 205 -14.01 -11.09 -7.44
CA ALA A 205 -14.89 -10.69 -6.34
C ALA A 205 -16.32 -10.44 -6.83
N ALA A 206 -16.48 -9.65 -7.90
CA ALA A 206 -17.79 -9.37 -8.48
C ALA A 206 -18.52 -10.66 -8.91
N THR A 207 -17.81 -11.60 -9.53
CA THR A 207 -18.37 -12.89 -9.94
C THR A 207 -18.92 -13.68 -8.75
N LEU A 208 -18.18 -13.76 -7.65
CA LEU A 208 -18.59 -14.50 -6.46
C LEU A 208 -19.74 -13.84 -5.73
N ILE A 209 -19.70 -12.50 -5.56
CA ILE A 209 -20.76 -11.72 -4.93
C ILE A 209 -22.08 -11.86 -5.73
N VAL A 210 -22.03 -11.72 -7.06
CA VAL A 210 -23.23 -11.84 -7.91
C VAL A 210 -23.81 -13.26 -7.87
N ARG A 211 -22.98 -14.30 -7.86
CA ARG A 211 -23.46 -15.69 -7.71
C ARG A 211 -24.20 -15.90 -6.39
N ASP A 212 -23.66 -15.38 -5.29
CA ASP A 212 -24.28 -15.50 -3.98
C ASP A 212 -25.61 -14.73 -3.93
N LEU A 213 -25.63 -13.47 -4.39
CA LEU A 213 -26.85 -12.66 -4.51
C LEU A 213 -27.95 -13.35 -5.32
N LEU A 214 -27.61 -13.99 -6.44
CA LEU A 214 -28.58 -14.69 -7.29
C LEU A 214 -29.09 -16.00 -6.66
N SER A 215 -28.32 -16.63 -5.77
CA SER A 215 -28.71 -17.86 -5.08
C SER A 215 -29.64 -17.63 -3.89
N ARG A 216 -29.80 -16.36 -3.47
CA ARG A 216 -30.66 -15.93 -2.35
C ARG A 216 -32.11 -15.63 -2.76
N ASN A 217 -32.42 -15.73 -4.05
CA ASN A 217 -33.78 -15.58 -4.59
C ASN A 217 -34.60 -16.86 -4.47
#